data_AF-A0A6C0F0R4-F1
#
_entry.id   AF-A0A6C0F0R4-F1
#
_cell.length_a   1.000
_cell.length_b   1.000
_cell.length_c   1.000
_cell.angle_alpha   90.00
_cell.angle_beta   90.00
_cell.angle_gamma   90.00
#
_symmetry.space_group_name_H-M   'P 1'
#
loop_
_entity.id
_entity.type
_entity.pdbx_description
1 polymer ?
#
loop_
_entity_poly.entity_id
_entity_poly.type
_entity_poly.pdbx_seq_one_letter_code
_entity_poly.pdbx_strand_id
1 'polypeptide(L)' 'MSDNNEFKNILVDKEKAFAFNTKIIHLGYKDHENDIEDTLFEFMILLKVKEIKHFSIYGWISGFIKTANIITNVKLIKI' A
#
# COMPACT_ATOMS: atom_id res chain seq x y z
N MET A 1 8.35 -1.86 -16.03
CA MET A 1 7.24 -2.43 -15.24
C MET A 1 7.11 -1.63 -13.96
N SER A 2 6.49 -0.45 -14.02
CA SER A 2 6.11 0.34 -12.84
C SER A 2 4.59 0.60 -12.81
N ASP A 3 3.82 -0.13 -13.63
CA ASP A 3 2.36 -0.06 -13.57
C ASP A 3 1.89 -0.90 -12.40
N ASN A 4 1.88 -0.24 -11.23
CA ASN A 4 1.38 -0.78 -9.97
C ASN A 4 0.01 -1.46 -10.14
N ASN A 5 -0.80 -0.97 -11.08
CA ASN A 5 -2.11 -1.53 -11.41
C ASN A 5 -2.07 -2.88 -12.13
N GLU A 6 -1.16 -3.08 -13.10
CA GLU A 6 -1.04 -4.37 -13.80
C GLU A 6 -0.56 -5.45 -12.82
N PHE A 7 0.44 -5.12 -12.00
CA PHE A 7 0.93 -6.02 -10.96
C PHE A 7 -0.15 -6.33 -9.91
N LYS A 8 -0.95 -5.34 -9.53
CA LYS A 8 -2.07 -5.49 -8.58
C LYS A 8 -3.15 -6.43 -9.13
N ASN A 9 -3.51 -6.30 -10.41
CA ASN A 9 -4.47 -7.21 -11.05
C ASN A 9 -3.95 -8.65 -11.08
N ILE A 10 -2.69 -8.85 -11.45
CA ILE A 10 -2.06 -10.18 -11.44
C ILE A 10 -2.09 -10.80 -10.03
N LEU A 11 -1.82 -10.01 -8.99
CA LEU A 11 -1.86 -10.49 -7.61
C LEU A 11 -3.29 -10.83 -7.14
N VAL A 12 -4.27 -10.01 -7.48
CA VAL A 12 -5.69 -10.28 -7.19
C VAL A 12 -6.11 -11.61 -7.78
N ASP A 13 -5.80 -11.84 -9.06
CA ASP A 13 -6.16 -13.05 -9.77
C ASP A 13 -5.43 -14.28 -9.21
N LYS A 14 -4.13 -14.16 -8.96
CA LYS A 14 -3.27 -15.27 -8.50
C LYS A 14 -3.56 -15.67 -7.06
N GLU A 15 -3.69 -14.70 -6.16
CA GLU A 15 -3.84 -14.94 -4.72
C GLU A 15 -5.31 -14.99 -4.28
N LYS A 16 -6.26 -14.80 -5.21
CA LYS A 16 -7.68 -14.59 -4.91
C LYS A 16 -7.88 -13.51 -3.84
N ALA A 17 -7.07 -12.47 -3.93
CA ALA A 17 -6.99 -11.42 -2.93
C ALA A 17 -7.99 -10.31 -3.23
N PHE A 18 -8.53 -9.69 -2.18
CA PHE A 18 -9.28 -8.45 -2.34
C PHE A 18 -8.29 -7.29 -2.51
N ALA A 19 -8.54 -6.41 -3.47
CA ALA A 19 -7.79 -5.17 -3.64
C ALA A 19 -8.73 -3.98 -3.78
N PHE A 20 -8.41 -2.89 -3.09
CA PHE A 20 -9.09 -1.62 -3.29
C PHE A 20 -8.73 -1.08 -4.68
N ASN A 21 -9.70 -0.56 -5.45
CA ASN A 21 -9.42 0.08 -6.73
C ASN A 21 -9.19 1.59 -6.56
N THR A 22 -8.32 1.93 -5.62
CA THR A 22 -8.01 3.28 -5.15
C THR A 22 -6.56 3.61 -5.48
N LYS A 23 -6.28 4.91 -5.63
CA LYS A 23 -4.97 5.41 -5.99
C LYS A 23 -4.26 5.92 -4.73
N ILE A 24 -3.23 5.19 -4.30
CA ILE A 24 -2.35 5.64 -3.23
C ILE A 24 -1.45 6.76 -3.73
N ILE A 25 -1.49 7.91 -3.06
CA ILE A 25 -0.65 9.06 -3.36
C ILE A 25 0.43 9.27 -2.30
N HIS A 26 1.42 10.11 -2.64
CA HIS A 26 2.49 10.46 -1.73
C HIS A 26 2.03 11.45 -0.66
N LEU A 27 2.60 11.33 0.53
CA LEU A 27 2.44 12.33 1.59
C LEU A 27 2.89 13.71 1.09
N GLY A 28 2.03 14.72 1.25
CA GLY A 28 2.30 16.09 0.82
C GLY A 28 1.75 16.47 -0.55
N TYR A 29 1.03 15.59 -1.23
CA TYR A 29 0.20 15.95 -2.39
C TYR A 29 -0.99 16.78 -1.92
N LYS A 30 -1.27 17.93 -2.55
CA LYS A 30 -2.21 18.94 -2.01
C LYS A 30 -3.45 19.23 -2.87
N ASP A 31 -3.50 18.73 -4.11
CA ASP A 31 -4.52 19.18 -5.09
C ASP A 31 -5.51 18.08 -5.50
N HIS A 32 -5.58 16.98 -4.73
CA HIS A 32 -6.40 15.81 -5.06
C HIS A 32 -7.09 15.24 -3.81
N GLU A 33 -8.11 15.95 -3.32
CA GLU A 33 -8.83 15.60 -2.07
C GLU A 33 -9.36 14.15 -2.06
N ASN A 34 -9.97 13.69 -3.17
CA ASN A 34 -10.47 12.31 -3.26
C ASN A 34 -9.34 11.27 -3.15
N ASP A 35 -8.20 11.50 -3.83
CA ASP A 35 -7.05 10.60 -3.77
C ASP A 35 -6.43 10.59 -2.34
N ILE A 36 -6.51 11.72 -1.62
CA ILE A 36 -6.06 11.84 -0.22
C ILE A 36 -6.98 11.03 0.69
N GLU A 37 -8.30 11.16 0.52
CA GLU A 37 -9.30 10.42 1.31
C GLU A 37 -9.11 8.90 1.12
N ASP A 38 -9.00 8.45 -0.12
CA ASP A 38 -8.75 7.05 -0.46
C ASP A 38 -7.45 6.53 0.17
N THR A 39 -6.38 7.32 0.10
CA THR A 39 -5.08 6.97 0.69
C THR A 39 -5.17 6.86 2.22
N LEU A 40 -5.89 7.77 2.86
CA LEU A 40 -6.11 7.74 4.31
C LEU A 40 -6.95 6.53 4.71
N PHE A 41 -8.02 6.24 3.97
CA PHE A 41 -8.87 5.08 4.19
C PHE A 41 -8.06 3.78 4.13
N GLU A 42 -7.29 3.57 3.07
CA GLU A 42 -6.43 2.39 2.95
C GLU A 42 -5.37 2.33 4.06
N PHE A 43 -4.81 3.48 4.47
CA PHE A 43 -3.87 3.52 5.58
C PHE A 43 -4.51 3.07 6.89
N MET A 44 -5.74 3.51 7.18
CA MET A 44 -6.48 3.11 8.38
C MET A 44 -6.77 1.61 8.43
N ILE A 45 -6.93 0.97 7.27
CA ILE A 45 -7.04 -0.50 7.17
C ILE A 45 -5.68 -1.15 7.40
N LEU A 46 -4.62 -0.60 6.80
CA LEU A 46 -3.25 -1.09 6.95
C LEU A 46 -2.80 -1.12 8.42
N LEU A 47 -3.24 -0.16 9.23
CA LEU A 47 -2.95 -0.11 10.68
C LEU A 47 -3.60 -1.26 11.49
N LYS A 48 -4.52 -2.03 10.90
CA LYS A 48 -5.24 -3.13 11.58
C LYS A 48 -4.78 -4.53 11.18
N VAL A 49 -3.80 -4.64 10.28
CA VAL A 49 -3.35 -5.94 9.76
C VAL A 49 -2.29 -6.59 10.66
N LYS A 50 -2.13 -7.92 10.55
CA LYS A 50 -1.13 -8.69 11.33
C LYS A 50 0.24 -8.72 10.68
N GLU A 51 0.27 -8.66 9.35
CA GLU A 51 1.50 -8.65 8.55
C GLU A 51 1.27 -7.87 7.24
N ILE A 52 2.32 -7.24 6.74
CA ILE A 52 2.34 -6.56 5.45
C ILE A 52 3.43 -7.19 4.60
N LYS A 53 3.00 -7.80 3.49
CA LYS A 53 3.92 -8.27 2.46
C LYS A 53 4.15 -7.17 1.44
N HIS A 54 5.40 -6.91 1.09
CA HIS A 54 5.76 -5.79 0.22
C HIS A 54 6.83 -6.15 -0.80
N PHE A 55 6.77 -5.49 -1.95
CA PHE A 55 7.75 -5.60 -3.04
C PHE A 55 8.18 -4.19 -3.47
N SER A 56 9.44 -4.03 -3.86
CA SER A 56 9.99 -2.78 -4.39
C SER A 56 11.16 -3.08 -5.32
N ILE A 57 11.06 -2.65 -6.58
CA ILE A 57 12.13 -2.80 -7.58
C ILE A 57 13.38 -2.00 -7.20
N TYR A 58 13.21 -0.96 -6.39
CA TYR A 58 14.27 -0.06 -5.99
C TYR A 58 14.98 -0.52 -4.70
N GLY A 59 14.53 -1.62 -4.08
CA GLY A 59 15.15 -2.19 -2.88
C GLY A 59 14.81 -1.49 -1.56
N TRP A 60 14.20 -0.30 -1.58
CA TRP A 60 13.73 0.42 -0.39
C TRP A 60 12.26 0.14 -0.08
N ILE A 61 11.90 0.26 1.21
CA ILE A 61 10.52 0.11 1.70
C ILE A 61 9.81 1.46 1.56
N SER A 62 8.57 1.46 1.02
CA SER A 62 7.74 2.66 0.94
C SER A 62 7.57 3.31 2.31
N GLY A 63 7.69 4.64 2.37
CA GLY A 63 7.41 5.41 3.58
C GLY A 63 6.00 5.14 4.14
N PHE A 64 5.02 4.88 3.26
CA PHE A 64 3.64 4.55 3.65
C PHE A 64 3.58 3.30 4.54
N ILE A 65 4.17 2.20 4.07
CA ILE A 65 4.22 0.92 4.81
C ILE A 65 5.14 1.02 6.03
N LYS A 66 6.26 1.74 5.90
CA LYS A 66 7.19 1.96 7.02
C LYS A 66 6.51 2.69 8.17
N THR A 67 5.68 3.69 7.88
CA THR A 67 4.91 4.41 8.91
C THR A 67 3.93 3.49 9.63
N ALA A 68 3.23 2.60 8.92
CA ALA A 68 2.35 1.62 9.55
C ALA A 68 3.11 0.69 10.51
N ASN A 69 4.28 0.20 10.11
CA ASN A 69 5.17 -0.58 10.98
C ASN A 69 5.61 0.20 12.23
N ILE A 70 6.00 1.47 12.09
CA ILE A 70 6.40 2.30 13.24
C ILE A 70 5.23 2.49 14.22
N ILE A 71 4.01 2.73 13.72
CA ILE A 71 2.84 3.02 14.57
C ILE A 71 2.33 1.76 15.30
N THR A 72 2.33 0.61 14.63
CA THR A 72 1.60 -0.59 15.10
C THR A 72 2.50 -1.77 15.41
N ASN A 73 3.80 -1.67 15.12
CA ASN A 73 4.75 -2.77 15.13
C ASN A 73 4.32 -3.96 14.24
N VAL A 74 3.51 -3.70 13.20
CA VAL A 74 3.08 -4.74 12.25
C VAL A 74 4.27 -5.34 11.51
N LYS A 75 4.29 -6.66 11.36
CA LYS A 75 5.40 -7.37 10.72
C LYS A 75 5.49 -7.03 9.23
N LEU A 76 6.69 -6.65 8.77
CA LEU A 76 6.98 -6.42 7.34
C LEU A 76 7.70 -7.64 6.74
N ILE A 77 7.23 -8.09 5.57
CA ILE A 77 7.80 -9.24 4.86
C ILE A 77 8.08 -8.82 3.42
N LYS A 78 9.34 -8.88 3.00
CA LYS A 78 9.72 -8.65 1.61
C LYS A 78 9.39 -9.89 0.77
N ILE A 79 8.71 -9.69 -0.36
CA ILE A 79 8.50 -10.70 -1.42
C ILE A 79 9.50 -10.45 -2.55
#